data_AF-A0A538MXX8-F1
#
_entry.id   AF-A0A538MXX8-F1
#
_cell.length_a   1.000
_cell.length_b   1.000
_cell.length_c   1.000
_cell.angle_alpha   90.00
_cell.angle_beta   90.00
_cell.angle_gamma   90.00
#
_symmetry.space_group_name_H-M   'P 1'
#
loop_
_entity.id
_entity.type
_entity.pdbx_description
1 polymer ?
#
loop_
_entity_poly.entity_id
_entity_poly.type
_entity_poly.pdbx_seq_one_letter_code
_entity_poly.pdbx_strand_id
1 'polypeptide(L)'
;MDPNAQLPAPVTASIPRRLTGWLIDYLIVLVPGTALVGLAVVTLVHQLPSYVGTVAADVGWSRLMGLITHHGAEAGAVTGTASREWFDVARPLLGAILAVPLIQLAYQAGLLSWRGRTIGKLVTDTRVDAVRAGVSPRRRRLAVRRALGTTVVETGLVGVALALATIGHLYLGAILWLVAVIAFWANAFTAFGPRRRSLVDRLAGTVVVRTRLYAQVAERGIDVGRRISDAALAARDQGSGLPAAAGHRAVAAAGAAGRMTSDAAAVAGRLAREGAAAIPRSAPVQQALNSRAGQQAQALGAAGADRARQLGTQAGRGARLLRGRAGQLWQERQSQRVQQPPDEPDGPHRPVSGP
;
A
#
# COMPACT_ATOMS: atom_id res chain seq x y z
N MET A 1 6.59 33.22 4.74
CA MET A 1 6.32 32.06 3.89
C MET A 1 5.98 32.59 2.52
N ASP A 2 6.78 32.26 1.52
CA ASP A 2 6.62 32.79 0.17
C ASP A 2 5.41 32.10 -0.51
N PRO A 3 4.31 32.81 -0.82
CA PRO A 3 3.12 32.20 -1.41
C PRO A 3 3.37 31.65 -2.83
N ASN A 4 4.54 31.96 -3.42
CA ASN A 4 4.96 31.53 -4.74
C ASN A 4 5.98 30.38 -4.74
N ALA A 5 6.23 29.73 -3.60
CA ALA A 5 7.07 28.53 -3.56
C ALA A 5 6.41 27.39 -4.37
N GLN A 6 6.73 27.32 -5.66
CA GLN A 6 6.29 26.26 -6.56
C GLN A 6 6.71 24.92 -5.97
N LEU A 7 5.73 24.14 -5.53
CA LEU A 7 5.95 22.79 -5.06
C LEU A 7 6.65 22.00 -6.19
N PRO A 8 7.75 21.28 -5.90
CA PRO A 8 8.49 20.54 -6.92
C PRO A 8 7.56 19.57 -7.65
N ALA A 9 7.66 19.56 -8.98
CA ALA A 9 6.80 18.74 -9.83
C ALA A 9 6.81 17.27 -9.38
N PRO A 10 5.64 16.61 -9.28
CA PRO A 10 5.55 15.23 -8.82
C PRO A 10 6.30 14.29 -9.75
N VAL A 11 7.27 13.55 -9.20
CA VAL A 11 8.04 12.55 -9.95
C VAL A 11 7.13 11.38 -10.30
N THR A 12 6.91 11.13 -11.59
CA THR A 12 6.10 10.00 -12.07
C THR A 12 6.83 8.68 -11.84
N ALA A 13 6.11 7.66 -11.35
CA ALA A 13 6.64 6.32 -11.22
C ALA A 13 6.97 5.70 -12.59
N SER A 14 8.01 4.87 -12.66
CA SER A 14 8.38 4.15 -13.88
C SER A 14 7.30 3.14 -14.28
N ILE A 15 7.12 2.92 -15.59
CA ILE A 15 6.18 1.94 -16.16
C ILE A 15 6.27 0.56 -15.50
N PRO A 16 7.46 -0.07 -15.37
CA PRO A 16 7.54 -1.42 -14.82
C PRO A 16 7.00 -1.50 -13.39
N ARG A 17 7.28 -0.50 -12.53
CA ARG A 17 6.75 -0.50 -11.15
C ARG A 17 5.23 -0.39 -11.11
N ARG A 18 4.63 0.42 -11.99
CA ARG A 18 3.17 0.51 -12.10
C ARG A 18 2.57 -0.83 -12.54
N LEU A 19 3.18 -1.47 -13.53
CA LEU A 19 2.75 -2.78 -14.02
C LEU A 19 2.88 -3.86 -12.94
N THR A 20 3.99 -3.90 -12.21
CA THR A 20 4.17 -4.86 -11.10
C THR A 20 3.12 -4.65 -10.01
N GLY A 21 2.85 -3.40 -9.62
CA GLY A 21 1.84 -3.11 -8.61
C GLY A 21 0.43 -3.52 -9.07
N TRP A 22 0.11 -3.25 -10.34
CA TRP A 22 -1.15 -3.68 -10.95
C TRP A 22 -1.25 -5.21 -11.03
N LEU A 23 -0.18 -5.90 -11.43
CA LEU A 23 -0.15 -7.37 -11.52
C LEU A 23 -0.34 -8.03 -10.15
N ILE A 24 0.30 -7.50 -9.11
CA ILE A 24 0.11 -8.00 -7.74
C ILE A 24 -1.34 -7.82 -7.29
N ASP A 25 -1.90 -6.62 -7.47
CA ASP A 25 -3.29 -6.34 -7.12
C ASP A 25 -4.25 -7.25 -7.91
N TYR A 26 -3.95 -7.51 -9.19
CA TYR A 26 -4.72 -8.38 -10.06
C TYR A 26 -4.67 -9.84 -9.59
N LEU A 27 -3.49 -10.38 -9.29
CA LEU A 27 -3.33 -11.76 -8.81
C LEU A 27 -4.05 -12.02 -7.49
N ILE A 28 -4.05 -11.04 -6.58
CA ILE A 28 -4.76 -11.14 -5.28
C ILE A 28 -6.26 -11.33 -5.48
N VAL A 29 -6.84 -10.75 -6.54
CA VAL A 29 -8.27 -10.88 -6.86
C VAL A 29 -8.53 -12.09 -7.76
N LEU A 30 -7.67 -12.33 -8.75
CA LEU A 30 -7.83 -13.38 -9.76
C LEU A 30 -7.81 -14.76 -9.12
N VAL A 31 -6.84 -15.06 -8.25
CA VAL A 31 -6.69 -16.40 -7.66
C VAL A 31 -7.95 -16.85 -6.91
N PRO A 32 -8.49 -16.09 -5.93
CA PRO A 32 -9.73 -16.49 -5.26
C PRO A 32 -10.94 -16.44 -6.20
N GLY A 33 -10.98 -15.50 -7.16
CA GLY A 33 -12.07 -15.42 -8.13
C GLY A 33 -12.15 -16.65 -9.05
N THR A 34 -11.01 -17.09 -9.59
CA THR A 34 -10.91 -18.29 -10.42
C THR A 34 -11.25 -19.55 -9.61
N ALA A 35 -10.79 -19.65 -8.37
CA ALA A 35 -11.16 -20.76 -7.49
C ALA A 35 -12.68 -20.81 -7.23
N LEU A 36 -13.30 -19.66 -6.96
CA LEU A 36 -14.74 -19.53 -6.73
C LEU A 36 -15.56 -19.93 -7.96
N VAL A 37 -15.22 -19.39 -9.14
CA VAL A 37 -15.91 -19.71 -10.40
C VAL A 37 -15.66 -21.16 -10.79
N GLY A 38 -14.43 -21.66 -10.64
CA GLY A 38 -14.08 -23.05 -10.92
C GLY A 38 -14.89 -24.03 -10.06
N LEU A 39 -15.01 -23.75 -8.76
CA LEU A 39 -15.86 -24.56 -7.87
C LEU A 39 -17.32 -24.55 -8.33
N ALA A 40 -17.86 -23.37 -8.68
CA ALA A 40 -19.24 -23.26 -9.14
C ALA A 40 -19.50 -23.98 -10.48
N VAL A 41 -18.53 -23.96 -11.40
CA VAL A 41 -18.58 -24.75 -12.64
C VAL A 41 -18.58 -26.25 -12.33
N VAL A 42 -17.72 -26.70 -11.40
CA VAL A 42 -17.71 -28.10 -10.98
C VAL A 42 -19.07 -28.50 -10.38
N THR A 43 -19.64 -27.67 -9.51
CA THR A 43 -20.98 -27.90 -8.95
C THR A 43 -22.06 -27.98 -10.05
N LEU A 44 -22.04 -27.06 -11.01
CA LEU A 44 -22.96 -27.06 -12.15
C LEU A 44 -22.87 -28.36 -12.95
N VAL A 45 -21.65 -28.82 -13.26
CA VAL A 45 -21.42 -30.07 -14.01
C VAL A 45 -21.95 -31.28 -13.24
N HIS A 46 -21.84 -31.30 -11.91
CA HIS A 46 -22.39 -32.39 -11.09
C HIS A 46 -23.92 -32.36 -10.99
N GLN A 47 -24.54 -31.18 -11.09
CA GLN A 47 -26.00 -31.03 -11.03
C GLN A 47 -26.70 -31.24 -12.37
N LEU A 48 -25.97 -31.07 -13.48
CA LEU A 48 -26.47 -31.23 -14.85
C LEU A 48 -27.19 -32.57 -15.10
N PRO A 49 -26.66 -33.74 -14.69
CA PRO A 49 -27.38 -35.01 -14.87
C PRO A 49 -28.71 -35.06 -14.13
N SER A 50 -28.78 -34.52 -12.91
CA SER A 50 -30.02 -34.46 -12.12
C SER A 50 -31.03 -33.54 -12.79
N TYR A 51 -30.61 -32.37 -13.25
CA TYR A 51 -31.44 -31.42 -14.00
C TYR A 51 -32.01 -32.03 -15.28
N VAL A 52 -31.16 -32.69 -16.08
CA VAL A 52 -31.60 -33.36 -17.30
C VAL A 52 -32.60 -34.46 -16.97
N GLY A 53 -32.40 -35.20 -15.88
CA GLY A 53 -33.34 -36.22 -15.40
C GLY A 53 -34.71 -35.65 -14.99
N THR A 54 -34.74 -34.56 -14.22
CA THR A 54 -35.99 -33.92 -13.78
C THR A 54 -36.77 -33.32 -14.95
N VAL A 55 -36.09 -32.56 -15.82
CA VAL A 55 -36.73 -31.98 -17.01
C VAL A 55 -37.20 -33.07 -17.98
N ALA A 56 -36.44 -34.16 -18.15
CA ALA A 56 -36.86 -35.28 -18.98
C ALA A 56 -38.09 -36.01 -18.43
N ALA A 57 -38.22 -36.12 -17.10
CA ALA A 57 -39.38 -36.72 -16.46
C ALA A 57 -40.64 -35.85 -16.65
N ASP A 58 -40.50 -34.53 -16.54
CA ASP A 58 -41.63 -33.60 -16.66
C ASP A 58 -42.08 -33.37 -18.12
N VAL A 59 -41.14 -33.32 -19.06
CA VAL A 59 -41.41 -32.91 -20.45
C VAL A 59 -41.42 -34.10 -21.41
N GLY A 60 -40.83 -35.23 -21.02
CA GLY A 60 -40.61 -36.41 -21.86
C GLY A 60 -39.32 -36.29 -22.69
N TRP A 61 -38.54 -37.38 -22.73
CA TRP A 61 -37.22 -37.42 -23.40
C TRP A 61 -37.24 -37.03 -24.88
N SER A 62 -38.28 -37.44 -25.61
CA SER A 62 -38.44 -37.13 -27.04
C SER A 62 -38.70 -35.65 -27.30
N ARG A 63 -39.49 -34.97 -26.44
CA ARG A 63 -39.71 -33.51 -26.53
C ARG A 63 -38.49 -32.71 -26.09
N LEU A 64 -37.80 -33.16 -25.04
CA LEU A 64 -36.54 -32.55 -24.60
C LEU A 64 -35.47 -32.61 -25.71
N MET A 65 -35.32 -33.77 -26.35
CA MET A 65 -34.40 -33.92 -27.49
C MET A 65 -34.87 -33.11 -28.71
N GLY A 66 -36.17 -33.01 -28.95
CA GLY A 66 -36.73 -32.11 -29.96
C GLY A 66 -36.43 -30.64 -29.69
N LEU A 67 -36.42 -30.18 -28.44
CA LEU A 67 -36.04 -28.82 -28.05
C LEU A 67 -34.54 -28.55 -28.22
N ILE A 68 -33.69 -29.54 -27.91
CA ILE A 68 -32.24 -29.44 -28.09
C ILE A 68 -31.89 -29.41 -29.58
N THR A 69 -32.58 -30.21 -30.40
CA THR A 69 -32.29 -30.36 -31.83
C THR A 69 -33.04 -29.39 -32.74
N HIS A 70 -34.21 -28.88 -32.35
CA HIS A 70 -35.02 -27.92 -33.12
C HIS A 70 -35.28 -26.66 -32.30
N HIS A 71 -34.48 -25.63 -32.58
CA HIS A 71 -34.68 -24.28 -32.06
C HIS A 71 -35.89 -23.64 -32.74
N GLY A 72 -37.11 -23.81 -32.24
CA GLY A 72 -38.18 -22.89 -32.64
C GLY A 72 -39.62 -23.27 -32.34
N ALA A 73 -40.30 -22.29 -31.74
CA ALA A 73 -41.70 -21.88 -31.94
C ALA A 73 -42.82 -22.35 -30.97
N GLU A 74 -42.82 -23.56 -30.41
CA GLU A 74 -44.00 -24.04 -29.63
C GLU A 74 -43.76 -24.33 -28.14
N ALA A 75 -42.80 -23.67 -27.50
CA ALA A 75 -42.29 -24.07 -26.19
C ALA A 75 -42.81 -23.29 -24.97
N GLY A 76 -43.85 -22.46 -25.08
CA GLY A 76 -44.20 -21.48 -24.04
C GLY A 76 -44.46 -22.04 -22.62
N ALA A 77 -45.06 -23.23 -22.52
CA ALA A 77 -45.30 -23.90 -21.23
C ALA A 77 -44.06 -24.68 -20.73
N VAL A 78 -43.31 -25.28 -21.64
CA VAL A 78 -42.08 -26.04 -21.35
C VAL A 78 -40.94 -25.10 -20.90
N THR A 79 -40.92 -23.87 -21.41
CA THR A 79 -39.95 -22.85 -21.01
C THR A 79 -40.11 -22.41 -19.56
N GLY A 80 -41.30 -22.49 -18.97
CA GLY A 80 -41.55 -22.04 -17.60
C GLY A 80 -40.86 -22.89 -16.54
N THR A 81 -41.11 -24.20 -16.55
CA THR A 81 -40.51 -25.14 -15.58
C THR A 81 -39.02 -25.32 -15.83
N ALA A 82 -38.61 -25.52 -17.08
CA ALA A 82 -37.20 -25.68 -17.44
C ALA A 82 -36.36 -24.44 -17.11
N SER A 83 -36.92 -23.22 -17.25
CA SER A 83 -36.18 -22.00 -16.90
C SER A 83 -35.98 -21.79 -15.40
N ARG A 84 -36.95 -22.19 -14.57
CA ARG A 84 -36.82 -22.13 -13.10
C ARG A 84 -35.80 -23.14 -12.59
N GLU A 85 -35.91 -24.39 -13.03
CA GLU A 85 -34.97 -25.47 -12.69
C GLU A 85 -33.54 -25.12 -13.17
N TRP A 86 -33.41 -24.58 -14.38
CA TRP A 86 -32.11 -24.11 -14.88
C TRP A 86 -31.53 -22.99 -14.01
N PHE A 87 -32.36 -22.03 -13.59
CA PHE A 87 -31.91 -20.94 -12.74
C PHE A 87 -31.38 -21.46 -11.40
N ASP A 88 -32.06 -22.42 -10.77
CA ASP A 88 -31.63 -22.98 -9.49
C ASP A 88 -30.30 -23.72 -9.61
N VAL A 89 -30.10 -24.46 -10.70
CA VAL A 89 -28.85 -25.17 -11.02
C VAL A 89 -27.72 -24.19 -11.38
N ALA A 90 -28.02 -23.11 -12.10
CA ALA A 90 -27.05 -22.10 -12.50
C ALA A 90 -26.77 -21.05 -11.40
N ARG A 91 -27.60 -20.96 -10.35
CA ARG A 91 -27.52 -19.94 -9.30
C ARG A 91 -26.15 -19.87 -8.61
N PRO A 92 -25.48 -21.00 -8.25
CA PRO A 92 -24.14 -20.93 -7.68
C PRO A 92 -23.13 -20.31 -8.64
N LEU A 93 -23.21 -20.63 -9.93
CA LEU A 93 -22.36 -20.06 -10.97
C LEU A 93 -22.61 -18.57 -11.17
N LEU A 94 -23.88 -18.15 -11.24
CA LEU A 94 -24.26 -16.74 -11.30
C LEU A 94 -23.73 -15.96 -10.10
N GLY A 95 -23.90 -16.52 -8.89
CA GLY A 95 -23.36 -15.95 -7.66
C GLY A 95 -21.84 -15.80 -7.72
N ALA A 96 -21.12 -16.83 -8.18
CA ALA A 96 -19.67 -16.80 -8.29
C ALA A 96 -19.18 -15.76 -9.32
N ILE A 97 -19.78 -15.72 -10.52
CA ILE A 97 -19.44 -14.77 -11.58
C ILE A 97 -19.63 -13.33 -11.08
N LEU A 98 -20.74 -13.04 -10.40
CA LEU A 98 -21.03 -11.70 -9.89
C LEU A 98 -20.26 -11.36 -8.61
N ALA A 99 -19.81 -12.36 -7.84
CA ALA A 99 -19.00 -12.15 -6.65
C ALA A 99 -17.59 -11.66 -6.99
N VAL A 100 -16.99 -12.08 -8.12
CA VAL A 100 -15.64 -11.63 -8.52
C VAL A 100 -15.49 -10.09 -8.58
N PRO A 101 -16.32 -9.35 -9.34
CA PRO A 101 -16.23 -7.89 -9.37
C PRO A 101 -16.57 -7.26 -8.00
N LEU A 102 -17.45 -7.87 -7.19
CA LEU A 102 -17.73 -7.37 -5.84
C LEU A 102 -16.53 -7.52 -4.90
N ILE A 103 -15.84 -8.66 -4.94
CA ILE A 103 -14.59 -8.90 -4.21
C ILE A 103 -13.52 -7.91 -4.66
N GLN A 104 -13.37 -7.71 -5.97
CA GLN A 104 -12.45 -6.71 -6.52
C GLN A 104 -12.76 -5.30 -6.00
N LEU A 105 -14.03 -4.91 -6.03
CA LEU A 105 -14.47 -3.61 -5.54
C LEU A 105 -14.20 -3.46 -4.04
N ALA A 106 -14.55 -4.46 -3.23
CA ALA A 106 -14.33 -4.45 -1.80
C ALA A 106 -12.82 -4.35 -1.47
N TYR A 107 -11.98 -5.10 -2.18
CA TYR A 107 -10.53 -5.03 -2.07
C TYR A 107 -9.99 -3.63 -2.39
N GLN A 108 -10.35 -3.08 -3.56
CA GLN A 108 -9.84 -1.79 -4.01
C GLN A 108 -10.38 -0.64 -3.13
N ALA A 109 -11.68 -0.59 -2.87
CA ALA A 109 -12.31 0.44 -2.07
C ALA A 109 -11.88 0.36 -0.59
N GLY A 110 -11.78 -0.83 -0.01
CA GLY A 110 -11.34 -1.04 1.37
C GLY A 110 -9.90 -0.58 1.59
N LEU A 111 -8.97 -1.03 0.76
CA LEU A 111 -7.56 -0.64 0.89
C LEU A 111 -7.31 0.84 0.58
N LEU A 112 -8.02 1.41 -0.40
CA LEU A 112 -7.92 2.83 -0.70
C LEU A 112 -8.57 3.71 0.38
N SER A 113 -9.67 3.29 1.00
CA SER A 113 -10.32 4.06 2.06
C SER A 113 -9.56 3.98 3.40
N TRP A 114 -8.96 2.82 3.70
CA TRP A 114 -8.22 2.60 4.93
C TRP A 114 -6.77 3.11 4.87
N ARG A 115 -5.99 2.65 3.89
CA ARG A 115 -4.54 2.95 3.80
C ARG A 115 -4.19 3.98 2.73
N GLY A 116 -5.14 4.35 1.88
CA GLY A 116 -4.91 5.24 0.73
C GLY A 116 -4.12 4.60 -0.41
N ARG A 117 -3.91 3.27 -0.36
CA ARG A 117 -3.07 2.50 -1.28
C ARG A 117 -3.40 1.00 -1.18
N THR A 118 -3.37 0.31 -2.32
CA THR A 118 -3.53 -1.14 -2.45
C THR A 118 -2.23 -1.88 -2.11
N ILE A 119 -2.25 -3.21 -1.97
CA ILE A 119 -1.07 -3.99 -1.55
C ILE A 119 0.04 -3.90 -2.60
N GLY A 120 -0.28 -4.08 -3.89
CA GLY A 120 0.68 -3.93 -4.97
C GLY A 120 1.26 -2.51 -5.05
N LYS A 121 0.46 -1.49 -4.70
CA LYS A 121 0.94 -0.10 -4.59
C LYS A 121 1.87 0.12 -3.39
N LEU A 122 1.61 -0.56 -2.26
CA LEU A 122 2.51 -0.57 -1.11
C LEU A 122 3.87 -1.21 -1.47
N VAL A 123 3.83 -2.38 -2.11
CA VAL A 123 5.05 -3.12 -2.51
C VAL A 123 5.92 -2.32 -3.49
N THR A 124 5.29 -1.52 -4.36
CA THR A 124 6.00 -0.75 -5.41
C THR A 124 6.34 0.69 -5.02
N ASP A 125 5.99 1.09 -3.80
CA ASP A 125 6.09 2.46 -3.27
C ASP A 125 5.42 3.51 -4.20
N THR A 126 4.23 3.16 -4.66
CA THR A 126 3.39 4.06 -5.47
C THR A 126 2.15 4.48 -4.70
N ARG A 127 1.68 5.71 -4.90
CA ARG A 127 0.47 6.23 -4.25
C ARG A 127 -0.46 6.84 -5.26
N VAL A 128 -1.76 6.65 -5.05
CA VAL A 128 -2.78 7.42 -5.77
C VAL A 128 -3.00 8.70 -4.98
N ASP A 129 -2.67 9.84 -5.58
CA ASP A 129 -3.03 11.15 -5.03
C ASP A 129 -4.05 11.85 -5.91
N ALA A 130 -5.00 12.53 -5.27
CA ALA A 130 -5.98 13.33 -5.97
C ALA A 130 -5.33 14.66 -6.35
N VAL A 131 -5.46 15.07 -7.62
CA VAL A 131 -4.79 16.27 -8.17
C VAL A 131 -5.20 17.57 -7.45
N ARG A 132 -6.36 17.57 -6.78
CA ARG A 132 -6.97 18.76 -6.16
C ARG A 132 -7.43 18.56 -4.71
N ALA A 133 -7.21 17.40 -4.09
CA ALA A 133 -7.77 17.17 -2.76
C ALA A 133 -6.74 17.49 -1.67
N GLY A 134 -6.95 18.62 -0.99
CA GLY A 134 -6.44 18.83 0.35
C GLY A 134 -6.93 17.73 1.32
N VAL A 135 -6.38 17.73 2.54
CA VAL A 135 -6.57 16.70 3.57
C VAL A 135 -8.03 16.70 4.08
N SER A 136 -8.95 15.99 3.42
CA SER A 136 -10.36 15.88 3.88
C SER A 136 -11.20 14.85 3.09
N PRO A 137 -12.39 14.43 3.57
CA PRO A 137 -13.22 13.30 3.10
C PRO A 137 -13.51 13.20 1.59
N ARG A 138 -13.33 14.27 0.82
CA ARG A 138 -13.36 14.24 -0.65
C ARG A 138 -12.38 13.23 -1.24
N ARG A 139 -11.23 12.99 -0.59
CA ARG A 139 -10.23 12.01 -1.04
C ARG A 139 -10.76 10.57 -1.00
N ARG A 140 -11.56 10.20 0.01
CA ARG A 140 -12.20 8.87 0.10
C ARG A 140 -13.25 8.69 -1.00
N ARG A 141 -14.10 9.69 -1.23
CA ARG A 141 -15.13 9.64 -2.28
C ARG A 141 -14.53 9.50 -3.68
N LEU A 142 -13.45 10.24 -3.98
CA LEU A 142 -12.75 10.12 -5.25
C LEU A 142 -12.07 8.76 -5.42
N ALA A 143 -11.52 8.20 -4.35
CA ALA A 143 -10.92 6.87 -4.37
C ALA A 143 -11.96 5.76 -4.60
N VAL A 144 -13.14 5.85 -3.98
CA VAL A 144 -14.25 4.90 -4.22
C VAL A 144 -14.77 5.02 -5.64
N ARG A 145 -14.96 6.24 -6.19
CA ARG A 145 -15.37 6.42 -7.59
C ARG A 145 -14.37 5.82 -8.57
N ARG A 146 -13.07 5.97 -8.30
CA ARG A 146 -12.01 5.33 -9.09
C ARG A 146 -12.10 3.81 -8.99
N ALA A 147 -12.20 3.26 -7.78
CA ALA A 147 -12.32 1.82 -7.57
C ALA A 147 -13.53 1.24 -8.31
N LEU A 148 -14.70 1.90 -8.20
CA LEU A 148 -15.91 1.54 -8.95
C LEU A 148 -15.67 1.56 -10.46
N GLY A 149 -15.11 2.64 -11.00
CA GLY A 149 -14.84 2.75 -12.43
C GLY A 149 -13.86 1.67 -12.92
N THR A 150 -12.81 1.40 -12.16
CA THR A 150 -11.86 0.33 -12.46
C THR A 150 -12.53 -1.04 -12.42
N THR A 151 -13.27 -1.37 -11.38
CA THR A 151 -14.00 -2.65 -11.29
C THR A 151 -15.00 -2.83 -12.43
N VAL A 152 -15.82 -1.82 -12.73
CA VAL A 152 -16.83 -1.90 -13.80
C VAL A 152 -16.17 -2.21 -15.14
N VAL A 153 -15.07 -1.51 -15.46
CA VAL A 153 -14.36 -1.66 -16.73
C VAL A 153 -13.56 -2.97 -16.81
N GLU A 154 -12.93 -3.39 -15.72
CA GLU A 154 -12.04 -4.56 -15.73
C GLU A 154 -12.80 -5.89 -15.62
N THR A 155 -13.80 -5.98 -14.73
CA THR A 155 -14.46 -7.27 -14.42
C THR A 155 -15.97 -7.19 -14.33
N GLY A 156 -16.55 -6.03 -14.02
CA GLY A 156 -18.00 -5.86 -13.84
C GLY A 156 -18.79 -6.13 -15.12
N LEU A 157 -18.43 -5.47 -16.22
CA LEU A 157 -19.12 -5.65 -17.51
C LEU A 157 -19.01 -7.09 -18.02
N VAL A 158 -17.83 -7.71 -17.90
CA VAL A 158 -17.61 -9.11 -18.27
C VAL A 158 -18.45 -10.04 -17.39
N GLY A 159 -18.49 -9.81 -16.08
CA GLY A 159 -19.30 -10.60 -15.15
C GLY A 159 -20.79 -10.53 -15.47
N VAL A 160 -21.31 -9.33 -15.74
CA VAL A 160 -22.73 -9.17 -16.14
C VAL A 160 -22.99 -9.80 -17.51
N ALA A 161 -22.06 -9.68 -18.47
CA ALA A 161 -22.20 -10.31 -19.78
C ALA A 161 -22.28 -11.84 -19.67
N LEU A 162 -21.41 -12.44 -18.85
CA LEU A 162 -21.43 -13.87 -18.57
C LEU A 162 -22.71 -14.29 -17.84
N ALA A 163 -23.16 -13.52 -16.85
CA ALA A 163 -24.42 -13.80 -16.15
C ALA A 163 -25.63 -13.76 -17.10
N LEU A 164 -25.70 -12.78 -18.01
CA LEU A 164 -26.74 -12.72 -19.04
C LEU A 164 -26.68 -13.93 -19.97
N ALA A 165 -25.49 -14.33 -20.41
CA ALA A 165 -25.32 -15.52 -21.23
C ALA A 165 -25.76 -16.79 -20.48
N THR A 166 -25.45 -16.91 -19.19
CA THR A 166 -25.88 -18.04 -18.35
C THR A 166 -27.40 -18.09 -18.18
N ILE A 167 -28.11 -16.95 -18.17
CA ILE A 167 -29.59 -16.89 -18.13
C ILE A 167 -30.19 -17.02 -19.55
N GLY A 168 -29.39 -17.37 -20.57
CA GLY A 168 -29.86 -17.59 -21.94
C GLY A 168 -29.98 -16.33 -22.81
N HIS A 169 -29.64 -15.14 -22.28
CA HIS A 169 -29.65 -13.89 -23.05
C HIS A 169 -28.35 -13.69 -23.84
N LEU A 170 -28.06 -14.64 -24.75
CA LEU A 170 -26.78 -14.72 -25.46
C LEU A 170 -26.47 -13.47 -26.29
N TYR A 171 -27.47 -12.89 -26.96
CA TYR A 171 -27.29 -11.70 -27.79
C TYR A 171 -26.89 -10.47 -26.95
N LEU A 172 -27.63 -10.19 -25.87
CA LEU A 172 -27.33 -9.09 -24.95
C LEU A 172 -25.99 -9.33 -24.23
N GLY A 173 -25.73 -10.57 -23.82
CA GLY A 173 -24.45 -10.97 -23.23
C GLY A 173 -23.28 -10.72 -24.18
N ALA A 174 -23.40 -11.10 -25.45
CA ALA A 174 -22.37 -10.89 -26.46
C ALA A 174 -22.11 -9.40 -26.73
N ILE A 175 -23.16 -8.58 -26.86
CA ILE A 175 -23.02 -7.12 -26.98
C ILE A 175 -22.30 -6.54 -25.77
N LEU A 176 -22.72 -6.92 -24.56
CA LEU A 176 -22.14 -6.38 -23.34
C LEU A 176 -20.67 -6.81 -23.17
N TRP A 177 -20.34 -8.05 -23.58
CA TRP A 177 -18.97 -8.53 -23.62
C TRP A 177 -18.11 -7.71 -24.60
N LEU A 178 -18.62 -7.41 -25.80
CA LEU A 178 -17.92 -6.57 -26.77
C LEU A 178 -17.68 -5.15 -26.20
N VAL A 179 -18.69 -4.57 -25.55
CA VAL A 179 -18.56 -3.29 -24.84
C VAL A 179 -17.49 -3.36 -23.74
N ALA A 180 -17.44 -4.46 -22.99
CA ALA A 180 -16.43 -4.68 -21.95
C ALA A 180 -15.02 -4.70 -22.54
N VAL A 181 -14.80 -5.43 -23.64
CA VAL A 181 -13.51 -5.51 -24.34
C VAL A 181 -13.08 -4.14 -24.84
N ILE A 182 -13.98 -3.40 -25.50
CA ILE A 182 -13.70 -2.04 -25.99
C ILE A 182 -13.34 -1.11 -24.82
N ALA A 183 -14.12 -1.13 -23.74
CA ALA A 183 -13.88 -0.29 -22.56
C ALA A 183 -12.54 -0.61 -21.89
N PHE A 184 -12.21 -1.90 -21.77
CA PHE A 184 -10.93 -2.37 -21.24
C PHE A 184 -9.75 -1.84 -22.05
N TRP A 185 -9.78 -2.02 -23.37
CA TRP A 185 -8.72 -1.55 -24.26
C TRP A 185 -8.60 -0.03 -24.27
N ALA A 186 -9.72 0.70 -24.33
CA ALA A 186 -9.71 2.16 -24.24
C ALA A 186 -9.05 2.64 -22.92
N ASN A 187 -9.37 1.99 -21.80
CA ASN A 187 -8.76 2.29 -20.51
C ASN A 187 -7.27 1.93 -20.47
N ALA A 188 -6.88 0.78 -21.03
CA ALA A 188 -5.49 0.33 -21.12
C ALA A 188 -4.65 1.29 -21.98
N PHE A 189 -5.06 1.58 -23.22
CA PHE A 189 -4.34 2.46 -24.13
C PHE A 189 -4.17 3.88 -23.57
N THR A 190 -5.20 4.42 -22.91
CA THR A 190 -5.06 5.74 -22.28
C THR A 190 -4.08 5.75 -21.11
N ALA A 191 -3.86 4.62 -20.44
CA ALA A 191 -2.84 4.49 -19.41
C ALA A 191 -1.40 4.55 -19.98
N PHE A 192 -1.20 4.09 -21.23
CA PHE A 192 0.10 4.10 -21.92
C PHE A 192 0.40 5.40 -22.70
N GLY A 193 -0.61 6.26 -22.93
CA GLY A 193 -0.43 7.50 -23.69
C GLY A 193 0.55 8.51 -23.05
N PRO A 194 0.93 9.57 -23.80
CA PRO A 194 1.96 10.54 -23.39
C PRO A 194 1.67 11.28 -22.07
N ARG A 195 0.38 11.40 -21.70
CA ARG A 195 -0.06 11.98 -20.42
C ARG A 195 -0.13 10.96 -19.27
N ARG A 196 0.10 9.66 -19.53
CA ARG A 196 0.17 8.53 -18.58
C ARG A 196 -0.99 8.45 -17.57
N ARG A 197 -2.19 8.86 -18.02
CA ARG A 197 -3.45 8.90 -17.24
C ARG A 197 -4.51 8.09 -17.96
N SER A 198 -4.98 7.02 -17.33
CA SER A 198 -6.10 6.22 -17.82
C SER A 198 -7.39 7.05 -17.89
N LEU A 199 -8.36 6.61 -18.69
CA LEU A 199 -9.69 7.24 -18.77
C LEU A 199 -10.37 7.31 -17.41
N VAL A 200 -10.29 6.22 -16.63
CA VAL A 200 -10.82 6.20 -15.26
C VAL A 200 -10.14 7.25 -14.38
N ASP A 201 -8.83 7.48 -14.56
CA ASP A 201 -8.09 8.49 -13.80
C ASP A 201 -8.50 9.91 -14.17
N ARG A 202 -8.81 10.15 -15.45
CA ARG A 202 -9.34 11.42 -15.93
C ARG A 202 -10.75 11.68 -15.40
N LEU A 203 -11.64 10.69 -15.49
CA LEU A 203 -13.01 10.78 -15.00
C LEU A 203 -13.07 10.94 -13.47
N ALA A 204 -12.15 10.29 -12.75
CA ALA A 204 -12.04 10.39 -11.31
C ALA A 204 -11.22 11.61 -10.83
N GLY A 205 -10.55 12.35 -11.72
CA GLY A 205 -9.68 13.47 -11.35
C GLY A 205 -8.47 13.06 -10.47
N THR A 206 -7.96 11.84 -10.64
CA THR A 206 -6.86 11.28 -9.82
C THR A 206 -5.58 11.13 -10.62
N VAL A 207 -4.42 11.20 -9.96
CA VAL A 207 -3.10 10.94 -10.57
C VAL A 207 -2.31 9.98 -9.68
N VAL A 208 -1.72 8.95 -10.29
CA VAL A 208 -0.80 8.06 -9.57
C VAL A 208 0.59 8.72 -9.53
N VAL A 209 1.01 9.11 -8.34
CA VAL A 209 2.28 9.80 -8.04
C VAL A 209 3.21 8.83 -7.30
N ARG A 210 4.52 8.96 -7.50
CA ARG A 210 5.49 8.20 -6.71
C ARG A 210 5.53 8.79 -5.29
N THR A 211 5.34 7.97 -4.27
CA THR A 211 5.50 8.45 -2.90
C THR A 211 6.98 8.68 -2.65
N ARG A 212 7.35 9.90 -2.22
CA ARG A 212 8.68 10.22 -1.71
C ARG A 212 8.86 9.67 -0.29
N LEU A 213 8.24 8.56 0.09
CA LEU A 213 8.05 8.20 1.50
C LEU A 213 9.38 8.03 2.24
N TYR A 214 10.38 7.44 1.58
CA TYR A 214 11.75 7.38 2.11
C TYR A 214 12.43 8.75 2.19
N ALA A 215 12.22 9.63 1.21
CA ALA A 215 12.75 10.99 1.25
C ALA A 215 12.04 11.83 2.32
N GLN A 216 10.74 11.65 2.55
CA GLN A 216 9.94 12.38 3.53
C GLN A 216 10.24 11.91 4.97
N VAL A 217 10.53 10.62 5.15
CA VAL A 217 11.02 10.07 6.41
C VAL A 217 12.46 10.53 6.67
N ALA A 218 13.31 10.57 5.65
CA ALA A 218 14.66 11.12 5.77
C ALA A 218 14.65 12.63 6.09
N GLU A 219 13.78 13.40 5.43
CA GLU A 219 13.63 14.84 5.60
C GLU A 219 13.05 15.17 6.99
N ARG A 220 12.06 14.41 7.48
CA ARG A 220 11.61 14.52 8.88
C ARG A 220 12.68 14.10 9.88
N GLY A 221 13.50 13.11 9.57
CA GLY A 221 14.65 12.72 10.39
C GLY A 221 15.68 13.86 10.49
N ILE A 222 15.94 14.55 9.38
CA ILE A 222 16.82 15.72 9.33
C ILE A 222 16.24 16.91 10.11
N ASP A 223 14.95 17.19 9.98
CA ASP A 223 14.27 18.28 10.71
C ASP A 223 14.23 18.03 12.23
N VAL A 224 13.96 16.79 12.65
CA VAL A 224 14.02 16.42 14.06
C VAL A 224 15.46 16.54 14.57
N GLY A 225 16.44 16.09 13.79
CA GLY A 225 17.87 16.27 14.10
C GLY A 225 18.23 17.74 14.29
N ARG A 226 17.81 18.62 13.36
CA ARG A 226 18.03 20.07 13.44
C ARG A 226 17.40 20.68 14.69
N ARG A 227 16.13 20.38 14.98
CA ARG A 227 15.47 20.92 16.19
C ARG A 227 16.16 20.49 17.48
N ILE A 228 16.67 19.26 17.53
CA ILE A 228 17.44 18.77 18.67
C ILE A 228 18.78 19.51 18.76
N SER A 229 19.46 19.75 17.64
CA SER A 229 20.69 20.53 17.59
C SER A 229 20.48 22.00 17.99
N ASP A 230 19.43 22.64 17.47
CA ASP A 230 19.08 24.03 17.77
C ASP A 230 18.68 24.19 19.24
N ALA A 231 17.91 23.25 19.79
CA ALA A 231 17.57 23.24 21.21
C ALA A 231 18.81 23.03 22.11
N ALA A 232 19.76 22.19 21.68
CA ALA A 232 21.01 21.97 22.40
C ALA A 232 21.93 23.21 22.37
N LEU A 233 21.95 23.94 21.24
CA LEU A 233 22.70 25.20 21.11
C LEU A 233 22.04 26.32 21.92
N ALA A 234 20.71 26.46 21.86
CA ALA A 234 19.98 27.44 22.65
C ALA A 234 20.15 27.22 24.17
N ALA A 235 20.18 25.97 24.62
CA ALA A 235 20.46 25.62 26.01
C ALA A 235 21.91 25.92 26.43
N ARG A 236 22.86 25.94 25.49
CA ARG A 236 24.26 26.31 25.72
C ARG A 236 24.42 27.83 25.85
N ASP A 237 23.77 28.59 24.96
CA ASP A 237 23.90 30.05 24.92
C ASP A 237 23.14 30.75 26.05
N GLN A 238 22.07 30.14 26.57
CA GLN A 238 21.32 30.73 27.69
C GLN A 238 22.09 30.74 29.02
N GLY A 239 23.26 30.09 29.11
CA GLY A 239 24.10 30.08 30.33
C GLY A 239 23.37 29.57 31.59
N SER A 240 22.13 29.10 31.43
CA SER A 240 21.24 28.81 32.53
C SER A 240 21.74 27.53 33.18
N GLY A 241 21.85 27.56 34.51
CA GLY A 241 22.02 26.38 35.35
C GLY A 241 20.81 25.44 35.28
N LEU A 242 20.40 25.06 34.06
CA LEU A 242 19.54 23.91 33.85
C LEU A 242 20.20 22.75 34.56
N PRO A 243 19.50 22.09 35.51
CA PRO A 243 20.10 21.04 36.30
C PRO A 243 20.65 20.00 35.32
N ALA A 244 21.89 19.56 35.52
CA ALA A 244 22.56 18.58 34.65
C ALA A 244 21.66 17.38 34.28
N ALA A 245 20.67 17.08 35.14
CA ALA A 245 19.57 16.17 34.90
C ALA A 245 18.76 16.40 33.60
N ALA A 246 18.46 17.64 33.20
CA ALA A 246 17.72 17.95 31.97
C ALA A 246 18.55 17.65 30.71
N GLY A 247 19.84 18.01 30.73
CA GLY A 247 20.80 17.64 29.68
C GLY A 247 20.99 16.13 29.58
N HIS A 248 21.10 15.43 30.72
CA HIS A 248 21.17 13.97 30.74
C HIS A 248 19.90 13.31 30.19
N ARG A 249 18.70 13.83 30.47
CA ARG A 249 17.44 13.30 29.91
C ARG A 249 17.34 13.53 28.40
N ALA A 250 17.75 14.70 27.90
CA ALA A 250 17.74 14.98 26.46
C ALA A 250 18.72 14.07 25.69
N VAL A 251 19.94 13.88 26.21
CA VAL A 251 20.94 12.97 25.62
C VAL A 251 20.50 11.51 25.74
N ALA A 252 19.90 11.11 26.86
CA ALA A 252 19.35 9.76 27.04
C ALA A 252 18.17 9.49 26.10
N ALA A 253 17.28 10.47 25.90
CA ALA A 253 16.16 10.39 24.98
C ALA A 253 16.63 10.34 23.52
N ALA A 254 17.63 11.13 23.14
CA ALA A 254 18.24 11.06 21.80
C ALA A 254 18.95 9.71 21.58
N GLY A 255 19.63 9.18 22.59
CA GLY A 255 20.24 7.85 22.55
C GLY A 255 19.20 6.72 22.48
N ALA A 256 18.07 6.84 23.18
CA ALA A 256 16.96 5.90 23.12
C ALA A 256 16.28 5.92 21.75
N ALA A 257 16.02 7.11 21.20
CA ALA A 257 15.48 7.27 19.85
C ALA A 257 16.44 6.69 18.79
N GLY A 258 17.75 6.95 18.93
CA GLY A 258 18.78 6.37 18.07
C GLY A 258 18.78 4.83 18.09
N ARG A 259 18.72 4.22 19.29
CA ARG A 259 18.61 2.76 19.44
C ARG A 259 17.32 2.21 18.84
N MET A 260 16.16 2.84 19.09
CA MET A 260 14.90 2.42 18.48
C MET A 260 14.96 2.46 16.95
N THR A 261 15.61 3.47 16.36
CA THR A 261 15.79 3.53 14.90
C THR A 261 16.77 2.48 14.36
N SER A 262 17.86 2.18 15.09
CA SER A 262 18.78 1.10 14.68
C SER A 262 18.13 -0.27 14.81
N ASP A 263 17.35 -0.49 15.86
CA ASP A 263 16.66 -1.75 16.11
C ASP A 263 15.54 -1.96 15.09
N ALA A 264 14.77 -0.91 14.76
CA ALA A 264 13.78 -0.97 13.69
C ALA A 264 14.43 -1.25 12.32
N ALA A 265 15.57 -0.66 12.01
CA ALA A 265 16.32 -0.95 10.78
C ALA A 265 16.88 -2.39 10.77
N ALA A 266 17.33 -2.89 11.92
CA ALA A 266 17.82 -4.26 12.07
C ALA A 266 16.68 -5.29 11.93
N VAL A 267 15.50 -5.01 12.51
CA VAL A 267 14.29 -5.84 12.37
C VAL A 267 13.80 -5.83 10.92
N ALA A 268 13.74 -4.67 10.27
CA ALA A 268 13.39 -4.57 8.85
C ALA A 268 14.37 -5.35 7.97
N GLY A 269 15.67 -5.28 8.25
CA GLY A 269 16.69 -6.05 7.55
C GLY A 269 16.64 -7.56 7.85
N ARG A 270 16.11 -7.98 9.01
CA ARG A 270 15.90 -9.39 9.36
C ARG A 270 14.68 -9.94 8.64
N LEU A 271 13.56 -9.23 8.68
CA LEU A 271 12.32 -9.56 7.95
C LEU A 271 12.53 -9.60 6.43
N ALA A 272 13.35 -8.71 5.89
CA ALA A 272 13.71 -8.75 4.46
C ALA A 272 14.53 -10.00 4.10
N ARG A 273 15.43 -10.45 4.98
CA ARG A 273 16.24 -11.67 4.78
C ARG A 273 15.43 -12.95 4.97
N GLU A 274 14.58 -12.99 5.99
CA GLU A 274 13.66 -14.12 6.25
C GLU A 274 12.61 -14.22 5.13
N GLY A 275 12.06 -13.09 4.68
CA GLY A 275 11.16 -13.05 3.52
C GLY A 275 11.85 -13.47 2.22
N ALA A 276 13.10 -13.07 2.01
CA ALA A 276 13.89 -13.52 0.86
C ALA A 276 14.24 -15.03 0.93
N ALA A 277 14.42 -15.59 2.13
CA ALA A 277 14.66 -17.00 2.36
C ALA A 277 13.39 -17.86 2.22
N ALA A 278 12.21 -17.27 2.49
CA ALA A 278 10.91 -17.93 2.40
C ALA A 278 10.32 -17.96 0.98
N ILE A 279 10.88 -17.21 0.02
CA ILE A 279 10.49 -17.31 -1.39
C ILE A 279 11.02 -18.65 -1.92
N PRO A 280 10.16 -19.57 -2.41
CA PRO A 280 10.62 -20.84 -2.97
C PRO A 280 11.60 -20.56 -4.11
N ARG A 281 12.76 -21.24 -4.08
CA ARG A 281 13.85 -21.16 -5.07
C ARG A 281 13.41 -21.69 -6.43
N SER A 282 12.43 -21.05 -7.03
CA SER A 282 12.04 -21.30 -8.41
C SER A 282 13.18 -20.78 -9.31
N ALA A 283 13.59 -21.61 -10.27
CA ALA A 283 14.60 -21.27 -11.29
C ALA A 283 14.47 -19.84 -11.88
N PRO A 284 13.27 -19.31 -12.17
CA PRO A 284 13.13 -17.94 -12.67
C PRO A 284 13.55 -16.85 -11.67
N VAL A 285 13.38 -17.06 -10.36
CA VAL A 285 13.83 -16.10 -9.33
C VAL A 285 15.37 -16.11 -9.22
N GLN A 286 15.99 -17.29 -9.32
CA GLN A 286 17.45 -17.39 -9.37
C GLN A 286 18.02 -16.73 -10.62
N GLN A 287 17.37 -16.91 -11.78
CA GLN A 287 17.78 -16.28 -13.03
C GLN A 287 17.67 -14.75 -12.97
N ALA A 288 16.64 -14.23 -12.30
CA ALA A 288 16.48 -12.79 -12.08
C ALA A 288 17.55 -12.23 -11.12
N LEU A 289 17.87 -12.95 -10.04
CA LEU A 289 18.92 -12.55 -9.09
C LEU A 289 20.33 -12.62 -9.72
N ASN A 290 20.57 -13.60 -10.59
CA ASN A 290 21.84 -13.77 -11.29
C ASN A 290 21.98 -12.84 -12.51
N SER A 291 20.92 -12.14 -12.91
CA SER A 291 21.01 -11.13 -13.97
C SER A 291 21.89 -9.95 -13.56
N ARG A 292 22.50 -9.24 -14.53
CA ARG A 292 23.27 -8.01 -14.27
C ARG A 292 22.47 -6.98 -13.46
N ALA A 293 21.16 -6.88 -13.69
CA ALA A 293 20.28 -5.98 -12.95
C ALA A 293 20.11 -6.42 -11.49
N GLY A 294 20.01 -7.74 -11.24
CA GLY A 294 19.99 -8.32 -9.89
C GLY A 294 21.29 -8.05 -9.13
N GLN A 295 22.43 -8.29 -9.77
CA GLN A 295 23.76 -8.00 -9.20
C GLN A 295 23.95 -6.51 -8.91
N GLN A 296 23.50 -5.62 -9.80
CA GLN A 296 23.58 -4.17 -9.60
C GLN A 296 22.68 -3.70 -8.45
N ALA A 297 21.49 -4.28 -8.31
CA ALA A 297 20.60 -4.00 -7.18
C ALA A 297 21.19 -4.48 -5.84
N GLN A 298 21.83 -5.65 -5.83
CA GLN A 298 22.54 -6.18 -4.66
C GLN A 298 23.75 -5.30 -4.28
N ALA A 299 24.54 -4.86 -5.26
CA ALA A 299 25.68 -3.96 -5.03
C ALA A 299 25.23 -2.60 -4.46
N LEU A 300 24.14 -2.02 -4.98
CA LEU A 300 23.55 -0.80 -4.44
C LEU A 300 23.01 -1.00 -3.01
N GLY A 301 22.40 -2.15 -2.74
CA GLY A 301 21.95 -2.52 -1.39
C GLY A 301 23.10 -2.65 -0.40
N ALA A 302 24.19 -3.31 -0.79
CA ALA A 302 25.40 -3.47 0.01
C ALA A 302 26.06 -2.11 0.29
N ALA A 303 26.27 -1.29 -0.74
CA ALA A 303 26.83 0.05 -0.59
C ALA A 303 25.97 0.95 0.32
N GLY A 304 24.64 0.84 0.23
CA GLY A 304 23.72 1.55 1.11
C GLY A 304 23.83 1.10 2.58
N ALA A 305 23.91 -0.21 2.81
CA ALA A 305 24.08 -0.78 4.14
C ALA A 305 25.41 -0.36 4.79
N ASP A 306 26.50 -0.38 4.02
CA ASP A 306 27.82 0.05 4.51
C ASP A 306 27.87 1.54 4.81
N ARG A 307 27.23 2.37 3.98
CA ARG A 307 27.10 3.81 4.25
C ARG A 307 26.29 4.08 5.54
N ALA A 308 25.24 3.32 5.79
CA ALA A 308 24.47 3.41 7.03
C ALA A 308 25.31 3.02 8.26
N ARG A 309 26.11 1.95 8.17
CA ARG A 309 27.05 1.57 9.25
C ARG A 309 28.11 2.64 9.48
N GLN A 310 28.68 3.21 8.42
CA GLN A 310 29.67 4.28 8.53
C GLN A 310 29.09 5.51 9.24
N LEU A 311 27.88 5.95 8.88
CA LEU A 311 27.20 7.05 9.56
C LEU A 311 26.92 6.71 11.03
N GLY A 312 26.48 5.49 11.34
CA GLY A 312 26.28 5.03 12.72
C GLY A 312 27.57 5.06 13.55
N THR A 313 28.69 4.61 12.99
CA THR A 313 29.99 4.63 13.68
C THR A 313 30.56 6.03 13.85
N GLN A 314 30.34 6.93 12.87
CA GLN A 314 30.70 8.35 12.98
C GLN A 314 29.88 9.03 14.08
N ALA A 315 28.57 8.83 14.10
CA ALA A 315 27.70 9.36 15.15
C ALA A 315 28.09 8.83 16.54
N GLY A 316 28.38 7.53 16.65
CA GLY A 316 28.83 6.91 17.90
C GLY A 316 30.20 7.41 18.39
N ARG A 317 31.12 7.79 17.48
CA ARG A 317 32.39 8.44 17.84
C ARG A 317 32.16 9.87 18.33
N GLY A 318 31.32 10.64 17.64
CA GLY A 318 30.95 11.99 18.06
C GLY A 318 30.33 12.01 19.47
N ALA A 319 29.41 11.08 19.75
CA ALA A 319 28.79 10.94 21.07
C ALA A 319 29.81 10.60 22.18
N ARG A 320 30.81 9.75 21.90
CA ARG A 320 31.86 9.39 22.87
C ARG A 320 32.79 10.57 23.17
N LEU A 321 33.19 11.33 22.15
CA LEU A 321 34.01 12.53 22.32
C LEU A 321 33.28 13.59 23.16
N LEU A 322 32.00 13.82 22.90
CA LEU A 322 31.17 14.74 23.68
C LEU A 322 31.05 14.28 25.14
N ARG A 323 30.85 12.97 25.37
CA ARG A 323 30.79 12.41 26.73
C ARG A 323 32.11 12.56 27.48
N GLY A 324 33.25 12.31 26.82
CA GLY A 324 34.57 12.49 27.40
C GLY A 324 34.83 13.95 27.81
N ARG A 325 34.51 14.90 26.93
CA ARG A 325 34.69 16.34 27.21
C ARG A 325 33.77 16.83 28.32
N ALA A 326 32.53 16.35 28.37
CA ALA A 326 31.61 16.66 29.46
C ALA A 326 32.13 16.11 30.81
N GLY A 327 32.74 14.92 30.82
CA GLY A 327 33.37 14.35 32.00
C GLY A 327 34.56 15.17 32.51
N GLN A 328 35.44 15.63 31.60
CA GLN A 328 36.57 16.48 31.95
C GLN A 328 36.14 17.81 32.58
N LEU A 329 35.16 18.50 31.97
CA LEU A 329 34.63 19.76 32.51
C LEU A 329 33.98 19.57 33.89
N TRP A 330 33.37 18.41 34.13
CA TRP A 330 32.79 18.11 35.44
C TRP A 330 33.88 17.86 36.50
N GLN A 331 34.94 17.12 36.16
CA GLN A 331 36.09 16.93 37.05
C GLN A 331 36.79 18.24 37.37
N GLU A 332 36.98 19.11 36.38
CA GLU A 332 37.61 20.42 36.55
C GLU A 332 36.82 21.33 37.50
N ARG A 333 35.48 21.32 37.40
CA ARG A 333 34.62 22.05 38.35
C ARG A 333 34.66 21.46 39.77
N GLN A 334 34.77 20.14 39.89
CA GLN A 334 34.91 19.50 41.20
C GLN A 334 36.26 19.84 41.84
N SER A 335 37.36 19.82 41.09
CA SER A 335 38.67 20.23 41.60
C SER A 335 38.69 21.72 42.00
N GLN A 336 38.02 22.58 41.24
CA GLN A 336 37.88 24.00 41.59
C GLN A 336 37.10 24.19 42.90
N ARG A 337 36.03 23.43 43.14
CA ARG A 337 35.27 23.50 44.40
C ARG A 337 36.06 23.04 45.61
N VAL A 338 36.95 22.05 45.45
CA VAL A 338 37.81 21.58 46.54
C VAL A 338 38.93 22.58 46.86
N GLN A 339 39.40 23.34 45.86
CA GLN A 339 40.42 24.37 46.04
C GLN A 339 39.87 25.71 46.51
N GLN A 340 38.56 25.93 46.40
CA GLN A 340 37.92 27.13 46.92
C GLN A 340 37.92 27.03 48.45
N PRO A 341 38.67 27.90 49.17
CA PRO A 341 38.67 27.87 50.62
C PRO A 341 37.22 28.05 51.11
N PRO A 342 36.80 27.34 52.17
CA PRO A 342 35.46 27.49 52.70
C PRO A 342 35.23 28.97 52.99
N ASP A 343 34.20 29.54 52.37
CA ASP A 343 33.80 30.93 52.57
C ASP A 343 33.72 31.18 54.08
N GLU A 344 34.62 32.03 54.57
CA GLU A 344 34.70 32.41 55.96
C GLU A 344 33.34 33.03 56.31
N PRO A 345 32.61 32.50 57.32
CA PRO A 345 31.23 32.87 57.53
C PRO A 345 31.12 34.37 57.78
N ASP A 346 30.38 35.04 56.88
CA ASP A 346 30.11 36.47 56.89
C ASP A 346 29.74 36.94 58.31
N GLY A 347 30.50 37.91 58.79
CA GLY A 347 30.37 38.48 60.12
C GLY A 347 28.98 39.08 60.38
N PRO A 348 28.63 39.27 61.66
CA PRO A 348 27.25 39.51 62.11
C PRO A 348 26.61 40.72 61.43
N HIS A 349 25.47 40.47 60.78
CA HIS A 349 24.59 41.46 60.18
C HIS A 349 24.32 42.63 61.12
N ARG A 350 24.76 43.84 60.74
CA ARG A 350 24.36 45.07 61.42
C ARG A 350 22.90 45.40 61.10
N PRO A 351 22.08 45.73 62.11
CA PRO A 351 20.70 46.13 61.91
C PRO A 351 20.64 47.50 61.22
N VAL A 352 19.84 47.57 60.15
CA VAL A 352 19.53 48.81 59.43
C VAL A 352 18.47 49.56 60.23
N SER A 353 18.87 50.65 60.88
CA SER A 353 17.96 51.61 61.51
C SER A 353 17.38 52.55 60.44
N GLY A 354 16.06 52.51 60.27
CA GLY A 354 15.30 53.44 59.45
C GLY A 354 14.66 54.56 60.30
N PRO A 355 14.57 55.80 59.79
CA PRO A 355 13.93 56.95 60.45
C PRO A 355 12.39 56.93 60.41
#